data_AF-A0A9X4NVQ0-F1
#
_entry.id   AF-A0A9X4NVQ0-F1
#
_cell.length_a   1.000
_cell.length_b   1.000
_cell.length_c   1.000
_cell.angle_alpha   90.00
_cell.angle_beta   90.00
_cell.angle_gamma   90.00
#
_symmetry.space_group_name_H-M   'P 1'
#
loop_
_entity.id
_entity.type
_entity.pdbx_description
1 polymer ?
#
loop_
_entity_poly.entity_id
_entity_poly.type
_entity_poly.pdbx_seq_one_letter_code
_entity_poly.pdbx_strand_id
1 'polypeptide(L)'
;MTAMSPRLEPIHHLAQQSRVFGPALLADADDPHAELLAMVWGPRFDREHALGLWARLSQRRPGEAVPVLPALLSAADRFDALGTPVQQRLRRLIVRHQTLGAAAM
;
A
#
# COMPACT_ATOMS: atom_id res chain seq x y z
N MET A 1 5.18 -2.73 -26.88
CA MET A 1 4.27 -3.41 -25.93
C MET A 1 5.13 -4.32 -25.05
N THR A 2 5.53 -3.85 -23.88
CA THR A 2 6.41 -4.59 -22.97
C THR A 2 5.60 -5.75 -22.38
N ALA A 3 5.97 -6.99 -22.73
CA ALA A 3 5.33 -8.18 -22.19
C ALA A 3 5.47 -8.19 -20.67
N MET A 4 4.37 -7.91 -19.96
CA MET A 4 4.32 -7.90 -18.50
C MET A 4 4.63 -9.31 -18.02
N SER A 5 5.66 -9.47 -17.19
CA SER A 5 6.01 -10.80 -16.67
C SER A 5 4.88 -11.30 -15.74
N PRO A 6 4.29 -12.48 -15.97
CA PRO A 6 3.13 -12.97 -15.21
C PRO A 6 3.40 -13.13 -13.70
N ARG A 7 4.68 -13.19 -13.29
CA ARG A 7 5.09 -13.23 -11.88
C ARG A 7 4.95 -11.90 -11.13
N LEU A 8 4.80 -10.78 -11.84
CA LEU A 8 4.73 -9.43 -11.24
C LEU A 8 3.30 -8.90 -11.18
N GLU A 9 2.36 -9.53 -11.88
CA GLU A 9 0.96 -9.10 -11.98
C GLU A 9 0.31 -8.84 -10.60
N PRO A 10 0.52 -9.68 -9.57
CA PRO A 10 -0.03 -9.41 -8.23
C PRO A 10 0.51 -8.12 -7.59
N ILE A 11 1.79 -7.81 -7.81
CA ILE A 11 2.42 -6.58 -7.31
C ILE A 11 1.90 -5.36 -8.10
N HIS A 12 1.67 -5.50 -9.40
CA HIS A 12 1.12 -4.41 -10.22
C HIS A 12 -0.27 -3.99 -9.74
N HIS A 13 -1.13 -4.95 -9.40
CA HIS A 13 -2.46 -4.65 -8.85
C HIS A 13 -2.39 -3.91 -7.52
N LEU A 14 -1.52 -4.34 -6.60
CA LEU A 14 -1.30 -3.66 -5.32
C LEU A 14 -0.73 -2.25 -5.53
N ALA A 15 0.25 -2.10 -6.40
CA ALA A 15 0.84 -0.80 -6.73
C ALA A 15 -0.17 0.14 -7.38
N GLN A 16 -1.06 -0.36 -8.25
CA GLN A 16 -2.10 0.44 -8.87
C GLN A 16 -3.11 0.96 -7.84
N GLN A 17 -3.59 0.10 -6.93
CA GLN A 17 -4.48 0.52 -5.85
C GLN A 17 -3.81 1.54 -4.92
N SER A 18 -2.53 1.32 -4.58
CA SER A 18 -1.76 2.24 -3.76
C SER A 18 -1.59 3.61 -4.42
N ARG A 19 -1.41 3.70 -5.75
CA ARG A 19 -1.36 5.00 -6.44
C ARG A 19 -2.67 5.76 -6.41
N VAL A 20 -3.80 5.06 -6.43
CA VAL A 20 -5.13 5.69 -6.43
C VAL A 20 -5.51 6.16 -5.02
N PHE A 21 -5.34 5.31 -4.01
CA PHE A 21 -5.87 5.57 -2.66
C PHE A 21 -4.82 5.96 -1.63
N GLY A 22 -3.55 5.64 -1.89
CA GLY A 22 -2.42 5.94 -1.01
C GLY A 22 -2.27 7.44 -0.73
N PRO A 23 -2.35 8.35 -1.73
CA PRO A 23 -2.24 9.78 -1.47
C PRO A 23 -3.27 10.30 -0.48
N ALA A 24 -4.52 9.81 -0.54
CA ALA A 24 -5.57 10.20 0.40
C ALA A 24 -5.34 9.59 1.79
N LEU A 25 -5.04 8.28 1.84
CA LEU A 25 -4.85 7.54 3.10
C LEU A 25 -3.62 8.01 3.89
N LEU A 26 -2.57 8.46 3.20
CA LEU A 26 -1.26 8.79 3.77
C LEU A 26 -0.96 10.29 3.74
N ALA A 27 -1.93 11.14 3.35
CA ALA A 27 -1.73 12.59 3.20
C ALA A 27 -1.16 13.27 4.45
N ASP A 28 -1.54 12.77 5.63
CA ASP A 28 -1.19 13.36 6.92
C ASP A 28 -0.10 12.55 7.65
N ALA A 29 0.54 11.58 6.98
CA ALA A 29 1.63 10.79 7.55
C ALA A 29 2.96 11.52 7.39
N ASP A 30 3.75 11.58 8.46
CA ASP A 30 5.10 12.16 8.43
C ASP A 30 6.03 11.36 7.48
N ASP A 31 5.90 10.04 7.45
CA ASP A 31 6.58 9.15 6.50
C ASP A 31 5.58 8.16 5.86
N PRO A 32 5.00 8.50 4.68
CA PRO A 32 4.07 7.63 3.97
C PRO A 32 4.63 6.24 3.64
N HIS A 33 5.94 6.13 3.40
CA HIS A 33 6.58 4.85 3.08
C HIS A 33 6.75 3.96 4.31
N ALA A 34 7.00 4.55 5.48
CA ALA A 34 7.03 3.82 6.75
C ALA A 34 5.65 3.24 7.09
N GLU A 35 4.57 4.02 6.95
CA GLU A 35 3.19 3.55 7.15
C GLU A 35 2.83 2.42 6.16
N LEU A 36 3.22 2.56 4.89
CA LEU A 36 3.07 1.50 3.89
C LEU A 36 3.82 0.23 4.28
N LEU A 37 5.06 0.35 4.77
CA LEU A 37 5.87 -0.78 5.23
C LEU A 37 5.27 -1.44 6.47
N ALA A 38 4.75 -0.66 7.42
CA ALA A 38 4.10 -1.16 8.62
C ALA A 38 2.90 -2.06 8.26
N MET A 39 2.05 -1.64 7.31
CA MET A 39 0.92 -2.44 6.83
C MET A 39 1.31 -3.82 6.27
N VAL A 40 2.54 -3.99 5.77
CA VAL A 40 3.00 -5.23 5.10
C VAL A 40 4.18 -5.89 5.79
N TRP A 41 4.55 -5.45 7.00
CA TRP A 41 5.76 -5.94 7.67
C TRP A 41 5.66 -7.43 8.02
N GLY A 42 4.51 -7.83 8.59
CA GLY A 42 4.23 -9.19 9.00
C GLY A 42 3.97 -10.17 7.85
N PRO A 43 3.79 -11.48 8.16
CA PRO A 43 3.42 -12.49 7.17
C PRO A 43 2.01 -12.27 6.59
N ARG A 44 1.18 -11.49 7.30
CA ARG A 44 -0.15 -11.04 6.89
C ARG A 44 -0.19 -9.52 6.88
N PHE A 45 -1.15 -8.99 6.13
CA PHE A 45 -1.42 -7.55 6.10
C PHE A 45 -1.96 -7.07 7.46
N ASP A 46 -1.35 -6.02 7.99
CA ASP A 46 -1.75 -5.39 9.24
C ASP A 46 -3.01 -4.53 9.02
N ARG A 47 -4.16 -5.19 9.12
CA ARG A 47 -5.47 -4.57 8.96
C ARG A 47 -5.76 -3.59 10.09
N GLU A 48 -5.27 -3.83 11.30
CA GLU A 48 -5.51 -2.95 12.44
C GLU A 48 -4.87 -1.59 12.20
N HIS A 49 -3.58 -1.59 11.85
CA HIS A 49 -2.85 -0.39 11.54
C HIS A 49 -3.49 0.38 10.36
N ALA A 50 -3.84 -0.34 9.30
CA ALA A 50 -4.48 0.23 8.11
C ALA A 50 -5.87 0.83 8.40
N LEU A 51 -6.66 0.20 9.27
CA LEU A 51 -7.94 0.73 9.73
C LEU A 51 -7.77 1.95 10.64
N GLY A 52 -6.67 2.01 11.42
CA GLY A 52 -6.29 3.19 12.19
C GLY A 52 -6.06 4.42 11.29
N LEU A 53 -5.34 4.25 10.18
CA LEU A 53 -5.15 5.30 9.18
C LEU A 53 -6.47 5.70 8.51
N TRP A 54 -7.28 4.71 8.11
CA TRP A 54 -8.58 4.97 7.52
C TRP A 54 -9.52 5.71 8.48
N ALA A 55 -9.53 5.37 9.77
CA ALA A 55 -10.36 6.02 10.76
C ALA A 55 -10.02 7.52 10.89
N ARG A 56 -8.73 7.88 10.87
CA ARG A 56 -8.28 9.29 10.85
C ARG A 56 -8.74 10.00 9.58
N LEU A 57 -8.59 9.37 8.42
CA LEU A 57 -9.08 9.91 7.15
C LEU A 57 -10.60 10.11 7.18
N SER A 58 -11.35 9.13 7.69
CA SER A 58 -12.81 9.16 7.80
C SER A 58 -13.32 10.32 8.67
N GLN A 59 -12.63 10.62 9.76
CA GLN A 59 -12.96 11.76 10.63
C GLN A 59 -12.70 13.11 9.96
N ARG A 60 -11.64 13.24 9.15
CA ARG A 60 -11.23 14.51 8.56
C ARG A 60 -11.87 14.78 7.20
N ARG A 61 -11.98 13.74 6.37
CA ARG A 61 -12.45 13.79 4.98
C ARG A 61 -13.34 12.57 4.70
N PRO A 62 -14.55 12.52 5.30
CA PRO A 62 -15.44 11.36 5.18
C PRO A 62 -15.76 10.99 3.73
N GLY A 63 -15.95 11.99 2.85
CA GLY A 63 -16.20 11.74 1.42
C GLY A 63 -15.04 11.05 0.68
N GLU A 64 -13.80 11.34 1.05
CA GLU A 64 -12.61 10.67 0.49
C GLU A 64 -12.38 9.28 1.11
N ALA A 65 -12.79 9.07 2.35
CA ALA A 65 -12.59 7.82 3.07
C ALA A 65 -13.47 6.66 2.56
N VAL A 66 -14.68 6.95 2.10
CA VAL A 66 -15.66 5.93 1.66
C VAL A 66 -15.09 4.96 0.61
N PRO A 67 -14.50 5.42 -0.51
CA PRO A 67 -13.96 4.51 -1.52
C PRO A 67 -12.66 3.81 -1.07
N VAL A 68 -11.96 4.33 -0.06
CA VAL A 68 -10.68 3.79 0.40
C VAL A 68 -10.86 2.48 1.17
N LEU A 69 -11.90 2.36 2.00
CA LEU A 69 -12.12 1.16 2.83
C LEU A 69 -12.20 -0.15 2.03
N PRO A 70 -13.07 -0.29 0.99
CA PRO A 70 -13.13 -1.53 0.22
C PRO A 70 -11.82 -1.81 -0.54
N ALA A 71 -11.11 -0.77 -0.99
CA ALA A 71 -9.81 -0.93 -1.64
C ALA A 71 -8.74 -1.45 -0.68
N LEU A 72 -8.74 -0.95 0.57
CA LEU A 72 -7.85 -1.37 1.65
C LEU A 72 -8.06 -2.85 2.00
N LEU A 73 -9.31 -3.27 2.18
CA LEU A 73 -9.64 -4.67 2.47
C LEU A 73 -9.22 -5.59 1.31
N SER A 74 -9.50 -5.18 0.07
CA SER A 74 -9.06 -5.95 -1.10
C SER A 74 -7.54 -6.04 -1.21
N ALA A 75 -6.80 -4.99 -0.85
CA ALA A 75 -5.33 -5.02 -0.82
C ALA A 75 -4.82 -5.98 0.26
N ALA A 76 -5.46 -6.01 1.43
CA ALA A 76 -5.13 -6.93 2.50
C ALA A 76 -5.29 -8.40 2.08
N ASP A 77 -6.41 -8.73 1.44
CA ASP A 77 -6.69 -10.09 0.96
C ASP A 77 -5.71 -10.51 -0.14
N ARG A 78 -5.37 -9.58 -1.05
CA ARG A 78 -4.37 -9.84 -2.10
C ARG A 78 -2.99 -10.07 -1.52
N PHE A 79 -2.58 -9.27 -0.53
CA PHE A 79 -1.29 -9.43 0.13
C PHE A 79 -1.20 -10.76 0.90
N ASP A 80 -2.25 -11.12 1.64
CA ASP A 80 -2.34 -12.39 2.37
C ASP A 80 -2.27 -13.61 1.44
N ALA A 81 -2.72 -13.48 0.18
CA ALA A 81 -2.61 -14.52 -0.84
C ALA A 81 -1.22 -14.62 -1.51
N LEU A 82 -0.31 -13.67 -1.25
CA LEU A 82 1.03 -13.69 -1.83
C LEU A 82 1.93 -14.70 -1.12
N GLY A 83 2.70 -15.45 -1.91
CA GLY A 83 3.83 -16.20 -1.37
C GLY A 83 4.92 -15.28 -0.80
N THR A 84 5.62 -15.75 0.23
CA THR A 84 6.70 -15.01 0.91
C THR A 84 7.72 -14.35 -0.03
N PRO A 85 8.19 -14.97 -1.14
CA PRO A 85 9.13 -14.31 -2.05
C PRO A 85 8.57 -13.03 -2.69
N VAL A 86 7.27 -13.02 -2.99
CA VAL A 86 6.58 -11.88 -3.61
C VAL A 86 6.34 -10.78 -2.57
N GLN A 87 5.95 -11.13 -1.34
CA GLN A 87 5.86 -10.16 -0.23
C GLN A 87 7.21 -9.47 0.03
N GLN A 88 8.30 -10.24 0.08
CA GLN A 88 9.65 -9.67 0.25
C GLN A 88 10.05 -8.76 -0.93
N ARG A 89 9.62 -9.10 -2.15
CA ARG A 89 9.84 -8.24 -3.32
C ARG A 89 9.05 -6.94 -3.20
N LEU A 90 7.80 -6.98 -2.75
CA LEU A 90 6.97 -5.80 -2.52
C LEU A 90 7.64 -4.84 -1.50
N ARG A 91 8.08 -5.36 -0.35
CA ARG A 91 8.77 -4.55 0.69
C ARG A 91 10.00 -3.82 0.12
N ARG A 92 10.84 -4.52 -0.65
CA ARG A 92 12.01 -3.91 -1.33
C ARG A 92 11.63 -2.82 -2.33
N LEU A 93 10.49 -2.96 -3.02
CA LEU A 93 10.02 -1.95 -3.96
C LEU A 93 9.53 -0.69 -3.24
N ILE A 94 8.88 -0.82 -2.08
CA ILE A 94 8.47 0.32 -1.26
C ILE A 94 9.71 1.09 -0.79
N VAL A 95 10.71 0.39 -0.22
CA VAL A 95 11.98 1.01 0.21
C VAL A 95 12.70 1.68 -0.95
N ARG A 96 12.82 0.99 -2.10
CA ARG A 96 13.48 1.59 -3.29
C ARG A 96 12.74 2.83 -3.80
N HIS A 97 11.42 2.84 -3.72
CA HIS A 97 10.65 4.02 -4.12
C HIS A 97 10.89 5.19 -3.16
N GLN A 98 10.99 4.94 -1.85
CA GLN A 98 11.34 5.96 -0.87
C GLN A 98 12.72 6.55 -1.17
N THR A 99 13.73 5.72 -1.42
CA THR A 99 15.09 6.22 -1.70
C THR A 99 15.19 7.00 -3.01
N LEU A 100 14.48 6.57 -4.06
CA LEU A 100 14.42 7.30 -5.32
C LEU A 100 13.65 8.62 -5.19
N GLY A 101 12.58 8.66 -4.41
CA GLY A 101 11.84 9.88 -4.12
C GLY A 101 12.65 10.87 -3.28
N ALA A 102 13.37 10.39 -2.28
CA ALA A 102 14.25 11.21 -1.44
C ALA A 102 15.42 11.82 -2.21
N ALA A 103 15.95 11.13 -3.23
CA ALA A 103 17.05 11.64 -4.07
C ALA A 103 16.61 12.64 -5.16
N ALA A 104 15.31 12.78 -5.41
CA ALA A 104 14.75 13.68 -6.42
C ALA A 104 14.28 15.03 -5.85
N MET A 105 14.40 15.24 -4.54
CA MET A 105 14.17 16.49 -3.81
C MET A 105 15.50 17.17 -3.48
#